data_AF-A0A0P0R7W8-F1
#
_entry.id   AF-A0A0P0R7W8-F1
#
_cell.length_a   1.000
_cell.length_b   1.000
_cell.length_c   1.000
_cell.angle_alpha   90.00
_cell.angle_beta   90.00
_cell.angle_gamma   90.00
#
_symmetry.space_group_name_H-M   'P 1'
#
loop_
_entity.id
_entity.type
_entity.pdbx_description
1 polymer ?
#
loop_
_entity_poly.entity_id
_entity_poly.type
_entity_poly.pdbx_seq_one_letter_code
_entity_poly.pdbx_strand_id
1 'polypeptide(L)'
;MRNKYATLWIWMCLCPLALDYKAPDADSGHAAQILLVAPTFAAALALIFIAPRFRDASPLRRFVTLCLALSVPGSLISQLVQDNDFGNYLRVVLPFLLFLLGYAVACHPWHENRIGQMEKALFWANLICLVFTFVFGIATGGGMGGIADVRFRIVSVTLLGLQGVLLHEFVLARRFSPFMLAVFLGTVLVELLSVTRSLLVGTVLLFMMAAWMSAPSLRYLLRSAIRAFIVSVLLGAMGALAVLSMPSVSEHWMQRFTAASNTQTGKDPTTVTRLAEIKDQFDQVTSSTQSLLLGEGYGHYYRYSPQYLPDLAGQISEKDFYAIREWAAGHNFWIYQLFAGGLLFGLALPLAVLVTLAHCALAYRRWRAKSPGAPLLPVFGRSILLLAALPAQSIGGNPLGPRFSGLVFGVALGLTVATYCRLHRQLDAKRHLKVEPLRPPPSARATAVAQNPPTRPPAQPPRPAPFASAAARGALKDATGSEPYDADRTRDLRQRGMPASA
;
A
#
# COMPACT_ATOMS: atom_id res chain seq x y z
N MET A 1 -11.46 -22.21 -10.83
CA MET A 1 -10.40 -22.96 -10.12
C MET A 1 -10.61 -22.81 -8.62
N ARG A 2 -10.81 -23.94 -7.92
CA ARG A 2 -11.31 -23.99 -6.54
C ARG A 2 -10.20 -24.46 -5.59
N ASN A 3 -9.01 -23.84 -5.66
CA ASN A 3 -7.96 -24.14 -4.68
C ASN A 3 -8.43 -23.64 -3.30
N LYS A 4 -8.72 -24.58 -2.40
CA LYS A 4 -9.26 -24.30 -1.05
C LYS A 4 -8.25 -23.50 -0.21
N TYR A 5 -6.95 -23.73 -0.42
CA TYR A 5 -5.85 -23.14 0.33
C TYR A 5 -5.45 -21.73 -0.12
N ALA A 6 -6.00 -21.20 -1.21
CA ALA A 6 -5.65 -19.86 -1.67
C ALA A 6 -5.90 -18.76 -0.62
N THR A 7 -6.87 -18.94 0.29
CA THR A 7 -7.02 -18.02 1.43
C THR A 7 -5.79 -18.04 2.32
N LEU A 8 -5.36 -19.22 2.76
CA LEU A 8 -4.19 -19.39 3.64
C LEU A 8 -2.95 -18.74 3.00
N TRP A 9 -2.71 -19.00 1.71
CA TRP A 9 -1.59 -18.41 0.99
C TRP A 9 -1.65 -16.88 0.92
N ILE A 10 -2.84 -16.28 0.75
CA ILE A 10 -2.99 -14.80 0.80
C ILE A 10 -2.54 -14.24 2.15
N TRP A 11 -2.99 -14.85 3.25
CA TRP A 11 -2.64 -14.40 4.60
C TRP A 11 -1.15 -14.63 4.91
N MET A 12 -0.60 -15.80 4.58
CA MET A 12 0.83 -16.09 4.72
C MET A 12 1.71 -15.21 3.83
N CYS A 13 1.22 -14.77 2.67
CA CYS A 13 1.96 -13.84 1.83
C CYS A 13 2.07 -12.46 2.51
N LEU A 14 0.97 -11.93 3.06
CA LEU A 14 0.87 -10.52 3.43
C LEU A 14 1.15 -10.22 4.91
N CYS A 15 0.84 -11.14 5.83
CA CYS A 15 0.89 -10.85 7.27
C CYS A 15 2.25 -11.03 7.95
N PRO A 16 3.12 -12.00 7.60
CA PRO A 16 4.39 -12.18 8.32
C PRO A 16 5.25 -10.92 8.33
N LEU A 17 5.43 -10.28 7.17
CA LEU A 17 6.22 -9.05 7.07
C LEU A 17 5.61 -7.85 7.80
N ALA A 18 4.36 -7.90 8.27
CA ALA A 18 3.81 -6.83 9.10
C ALA A 18 4.57 -6.66 10.44
N LEU A 19 5.28 -7.71 10.86
CA LEU A 19 6.12 -7.74 12.06
C LEU A 19 7.61 -7.51 11.74
N ASP A 20 7.96 -7.23 10.48
CA ASP A 20 9.35 -6.94 10.08
C ASP A 20 9.72 -5.53 10.52
N TYR A 21 10.37 -5.43 11.68
CA TYR A 21 10.87 -4.18 12.25
C TYR A 21 12.39 -4.10 12.16
N LYS A 22 12.89 -2.96 11.66
CA LYS A 22 14.33 -2.67 11.60
C LYS A 22 14.77 -2.07 12.94
N ALA A 23 15.32 -2.89 13.83
CA ALA A 23 15.98 -2.37 15.03
C ALA A 23 17.34 -1.74 14.66
N PRO A 24 17.74 -0.59 15.24
CA PRO A 24 18.97 0.12 14.90
C PRO A 24 20.27 -0.69 15.09
N ASP A 25 20.26 -1.67 15.98
CA ASP A 25 21.46 -2.46 16.36
C ASP A 25 21.44 -3.91 15.80
N ALA A 26 20.66 -4.17 14.75
CA ALA A 26 20.35 -5.53 14.31
C ALA A 26 21.42 -6.17 13.40
N ASP A 27 22.65 -6.30 13.88
CA ASP A 27 23.57 -7.36 13.43
C ASP A 27 23.13 -8.76 13.96
N SER A 28 22.16 -8.81 14.87
CA SER A 28 21.69 -10.02 15.56
C SER A 28 20.40 -10.64 15.00
N GLY A 29 19.86 -10.14 13.89
CA GLY A 29 18.48 -10.44 13.44
C GLY A 29 18.30 -11.41 12.27
N HIS A 30 19.34 -12.04 11.73
CA HIS A 30 19.25 -12.76 10.46
C HIS A 30 18.22 -13.91 10.44
N ALA A 31 18.13 -14.70 11.52
CA ALA A 31 17.19 -15.83 11.57
C ALA A 31 15.72 -15.39 11.62
N ALA A 32 15.38 -14.39 12.44
CA ALA A 32 14.02 -13.86 12.53
C ALA A 32 13.57 -13.25 11.19
N GLN A 33 14.45 -12.52 10.50
CA GLN A 33 14.16 -11.97 9.18
C GLN A 33 13.91 -13.06 8.14
N ILE A 34 14.70 -14.14 8.14
CA ILE A 34 14.47 -15.29 7.26
C ILE A 34 13.11 -15.94 7.56
N LEU A 35 12.76 -16.12 8.85
CA LEU A 35 11.49 -16.69 9.27
C LEU A 35 10.27 -15.84 8.86
N LEU A 36 10.42 -14.54 8.65
CA LEU A 36 9.35 -13.68 8.13
C LEU A 36 9.33 -13.64 6.60
N VAL A 37 10.49 -13.55 5.95
CA VAL A 37 10.60 -13.41 4.48
C VAL A 37 10.30 -14.72 3.76
N ALA A 38 10.81 -15.86 4.24
CA ALA A 38 10.69 -17.14 3.54
C ALA A 38 9.23 -17.61 3.39
N PRO A 39 8.36 -17.55 4.43
CA PRO A 39 6.95 -17.88 4.27
C PRO A 39 6.22 -16.94 3.31
N THR A 40 6.52 -15.63 3.37
CA THR A 40 5.96 -14.66 2.42
C THR A 40 6.35 -15.00 0.99
N PHE A 41 7.61 -15.32 0.75
CA PHE A 41 8.11 -15.65 -0.58
C PHE A 41 7.49 -16.96 -1.11
N ALA A 42 7.49 -18.01 -0.30
CA ALA A 42 6.88 -19.29 -0.65
C ALA A 42 5.38 -19.16 -0.95
N ALA A 43 4.65 -18.41 -0.10
CA ALA A 43 3.23 -18.17 -0.30
C ALA A 43 2.95 -17.34 -1.56
N ALA A 44 3.78 -16.33 -1.85
CA ALA A 44 3.65 -15.54 -3.06
C ALA A 44 3.89 -16.37 -4.33
N LEU A 45 4.93 -17.21 -4.35
CA LEU A 45 5.16 -18.15 -5.45
C LEU A 45 3.97 -19.09 -5.65
N ALA A 46 3.47 -19.69 -4.56
CA ALA A 46 2.29 -20.55 -4.61
C ALA A 46 1.06 -19.81 -5.18
N LEU A 47 0.84 -18.56 -4.79
CA LEU A 47 -0.23 -17.72 -5.34
C LEU A 47 -0.05 -17.47 -6.83
N ILE A 48 1.15 -17.15 -7.30
CA ILE A 48 1.46 -16.93 -8.72
C ILE A 48 1.17 -18.19 -9.55
N PHE A 49 1.56 -19.38 -9.05
CA PHE A 49 1.32 -20.63 -9.76
C PHE A 49 -0.17 -20.99 -9.87
N ILE A 50 -0.98 -20.69 -8.85
CA ILE A 50 -2.42 -20.99 -8.86
C ILE A 50 -3.27 -19.85 -9.43
N ALA A 51 -2.64 -18.71 -9.74
CA ALA A 51 -3.36 -17.53 -10.19
C ALA A 51 -3.99 -17.75 -11.58
N PRO A 52 -5.23 -17.29 -11.79
CA PRO A 52 -5.82 -17.32 -13.13
C PRO A 52 -5.00 -16.43 -14.07
N ARG A 53 -4.91 -16.78 -15.34
CA ARG A 53 -4.25 -15.94 -16.35
C ARG A 53 -5.26 -15.08 -17.08
N PHE A 54 -4.88 -13.86 -17.42
CA PHE A 54 -5.65 -13.08 -18.38
C PHE A 54 -5.57 -13.72 -19.76
N ARG A 55 -6.71 -13.91 -20.42
CA ARG A 55 -6.75 -14.38 -21.81
C ARG A 55 -6.23 -13.33 -22.79
N ASP A 56 -6.74 -12.10 -22.65
CA ASP A 56 -6.37 -11.03 -23.57
C ASP A 56 -5.18 -10.20 -23.06
N ALA A 57 -4.45 -9.64 -24.02
CA ALA A 57 -3.43 -8.63 -23.75
C ALA A 57 -4.06 -7.36 -23.15
N SER A 58 -3.25 -6.62 -22.39
CA SER A 58 -3.59 -5.28 -21.91
C SER A 58 -2.36 -4.40 -22.07
N PRO A 59 -2.43 -3.28 -22.80
CA PRO A 59 -1.30 -2.38 -22.98
C PRO A 59 -0.73 -1.88 -21.65
N LEU A 60 -1.60 -1.48 -20.71
CA LEU A 60 -1.18 -1.03 -19.38
C LEU A 60 -0.44 -2.14 -18.61
N ARG A 61 -0.98 -3.37 -18.62
CA ARG A 61 -0.31 -4.49 -17.95
C ARG A 61 1.06 -4.75 -18.55
N ARG A 62 1.16 -4.81 -19.89
CA ARG A 62 2.42 -5.05 -20.59
C ARG A 62 3.44 -3.97 -20.29
N PHE A 63 3.03 -2.69 -20.32
CA PHE A 63 3.86 -1.56 -19.97
C PHE A 63 4.40 -1.68 -18.55
N VAL A 64 3.53 -1.89 -17.56
CA VAL A 64 3.94 -2.00 -16.15
C VAL A 64 4.85 -3.21 -15.93
N THR A 65 4.51 -4.37 -16.49
CA THR A 65 5.36 -5.57 -16.38
C THR A 65 6.74 -5.32 -16.99
N LEU A 66 6.82 -4.67 -18.16
CA LEU A 66 8.09 -4.34 -18.80
C LEU A 66 8.91 -3.39 -17.93
N CYS A 67 8.30 -2.32 -17.43
CA CYS A 67 9.00 -1.36 -16.57
C CYS A 67 9.53 -2.01 -15.28
N LEU A 68 8.76 -2.90 -14.65
CA LEU A 68 9.23 -3.60 -13.45
C LEU A 68 10.32 -4.63 -13.77
N ALA A 69 10.24 -5.31 -14.92
CA ALA A 69 11.28 -6.22 -15.38
C ALA A 69 12.59 -5.48 -15.70
N LEU A 70 12.49 -4.29 -16.31
CA LEU A 70 13.63 -3.42 -16.55
C LEU A 70 14.22 -2.90 -15.24
N SER A 71 13.40 -2.45 -14.30
CA SER A 71 13.91 -1.87 -13.05
C SER A 71 14.54 -2.91 -12.12
N VAL A 72 13.83 -3.99 -11.80
CA VAL A 72 14.25 -4.90 -10.73
C VAL A 72 15.21 -5.98 -11.26
N PRO A 73 14.82 -6.92 -12.14
CA PRO A 73 15.77 -7.82 -12.79
C PRO A 73 16.88 -7.09 -13.56
N GLY A 74 16.57 -6.02 -14.28
CA GLY A 74 17.56 -5.28 -15.07
C GLY A 74 18.64 -4.60 -14.21
N SER A 75 18.37 -4.29 -12.94
CA SER A 75 19.38 -3.75 -12.02
C SER A 75 20.57 -4.69 -11.76
N LEU A 76 20.43 -5.99 -12.07
CA LEU A 76 21.57 -6.91 -12.05
C LEU A 76 22.64 -6.50 -13.06
N ILE A 77 22.25 -5.88 -14.18
CA ILE A 77 23.20 -5.38 -15.19
C ILE A 77 24.03 -4.25 -14.58
N SER A 78 23.38 -3.27 -13.94
CA SER A 78 24.06 -2.17 -13.22
C SER A 78 25.03 -2.73 -12.18
N GLN A 79 24.58 -3.71 -11.42
CA GLN A 79 25.38 -4.35 -10.38
C GLN A 79 26.66 -5.03 -10.92
N LEU A 80 26.54 -5.77 -12.03
CA LEU A 80 27.66 -6.49 -12.63
C LEU A 80 28.63 -5.55 -13.35
N VAL A 81 28.10 -4.53 -14.03
CA VAL A 81 28.90 -3.56 -14.79
C VAL A 81 29.75 -2.69 -13.86
N GLN A 82 29.24 -2.40 -12.66
CA GLN A 82 29.90 -1.57 -11.67
C GLN A 82 30.73 -2.37 -10.65
N ASP A 83 30.78 -3.69 -10.79
CA ASP A 83 31.54 -4.60 -9.93
C ASP A 83 31.27 -4.40 -8.42
N ASN A 84 30.02 -4.12 -8.04
CA ASN A 84 29.72 -3.91 -6.62
C ASN A 84 29.64 -5.25 -5.87
N ASP A 85 29.82 -5.17 -4.54
CA ASP A 85 29.62 -6.31 -3.65
C ASP A 85 28.20 -6.89 -3.79
N PHE A 86 28.12 -8.19 -4.08
CA PHE A 86 26.87 -8.87 -4.32
C PHE A 86 26.04 -9.07 -3.04
N GLY A 87 26.69 -9.15 -1.87
CA GLY A 87 26.02 -9.21 -0.58
C GLY A 87 25.24 -7.93 -0.28
N ASN A 88 25.84 -6.78 -0.53
CA ASN A 88 25.18 -5.47 -0.42
C ASN A 88 23.97 -5.40 -1.37
N TYR A 89 24.15 -5.79 -2.63
CA TYR A 89 23.06 -5.83 -3.60
C TYR A 89 21.86 -6.67 -3.13
N LEU A 90 22.08 -7.91 -2.69
CA LEU A 90 21.00 -8.80 -2.24
C LEU A 90 20.21 -8.22 -1.07
N ARG A 91 20.88 -7.51 -0.16
CA ARG A 91 20.23 -6.89 1.02
C ARG A 91 19.36 -5.70 0.62
N VAL A 92 19.77 -4.93 -0.40
CA VAL A 92 19.08 -3.71 -0.83
C VAL A 92 17.98 -3.99 -1.84
N VAL A 93 18.18 -4.97 -2.73
CA VAL A 93 17.21 -5.31 -3.78
C VAL A 93 15.97 -6.01 -3.21
N LEU A 94 16.04 -6.58 -2.00
CA LEU A 94 14.97 -7.39 -1.43
C LEU A 94 13.60 -6.68 -1.33
N PRO A 95 13.47 -5.45 -0.80
CA PRO A 95 12.20 -4.69 -0.89
C PRO A 95 11.68 -4.51 -2.32
N PHE A 96 12.56 -4.31 -3.30
CA PHE A 96 12.20 -4.15 -4.72
C PHE A 96 11.74 -5.48 -5.34
N LEU A 97 12.38 -6.59 -4.98
CA LEU A 97 11.92 -7.93 -5.33
C LEU A 97 10.55 -8.22 -4.73
N LEU A 98 10.31 -7.84 -3.47
CA LEU A 98 9.01 -7.98 -2.82
C LEU A 98 7.94 -7.11 -3.49
N PHE A 99 8.31 -5.92 -3.99
CA PHE A 99 7.43 -5.10 -4.81
C PHE A 99 7.05 -5.80 -6.13
N LEU A 100 8.03 -6.33 -6.87
CA LEU A 100 7.77 -7.10 -8.08
C LEU A 100 6.91 -8.34 -7.80
N LEU A 101 7.21 -9.06 -6.72
CA LEU A 101 6.50 -10.25 -6.30
C LEU A 101 5.05 -9.93 -5.89
N GLY A 102 4.84 -8.85 -5.14
CA GLY A 102 3.53 -8.35 -4.79
C GLY A 102 2.70 -7.97 -6.01
N TYR A 103 3.32 -7.29 -6.98
CA TYR A 103 2.71 -7.01 -8.28
C TYR A 103 2.31 -8.30 -9.00
N ALA A 104 3.23 -9.26 -9.10
CA ALA A 104 2.98 -10.54 -9.77
C ALA A 104 1.82 -11.29 -9.11
N VAL A 105 1.77 -11.39 -7.77
CA VAL A 105 0.67 -12.04 -7.03
C VAL A 105 -0.68 -11.39 -7.33
N ALA A 106 -0.74 -10.06 -7.29
CA ALA A 106 -1.99 -9.32 -7.38
C ALA A 106 -2.47 -9.08 -8.82
N CYS A 107 -1.56 -9.05 -9.80
CA CYS A 107 -1.85 -8.69 -11.19
C CYS A 107 -2.48 -9.85 -11.99
N HIS A 108 -3.54 -10.45 -11.46
CA HIS A 108 -4.29 -11.54 -12.07
C HIS A 108 -5.81 -11.29 -11.99
N PRO A 109 -6.62 -11.89 -12.88
CA PRO A 109 -8.08 -11.78 -12.85
C PRO A 109 -8.69 -12.67 -11.75
N TRP A 110 -8.28 -12.46 -10.51
CA TRP A 110 -8.78 -13.18 -9.35
C TRP A 110 -10.30 -13.06 -9.22
N HIS A 111 -10.93 -14.14 -8.76
CA HIS A 111 -12.36 -14.10 -8.40
C HIS A 111 -12.60 -13.05 -7.29
N GLU A 112 -13.77 -12.42 -7.28
CA GLU A 112 -14.10 -11.31 -6.36
C GLU A 112 -13.87 -11.68 -4.89
N ASN A 113 -14.27 -12.90 -4.49
CA ASN A 113 -13.98 -13.43 -3.15
C ASN A 113 -12.48 -13.43 -2.79
N ARG A 114 -11.59 -13.73 -3.75
CA ARG A 114 -10.13 -13.76 -3.51
C ARG A 114 -9.56 -12.35 -3.41
N ILE A 115 -10.04 -11.43 -4.24
CA ILE A 115 -9.72 -10.01 -4.12
C ILE A 115 -10.14 -9.48 -2.75
N GLY A 116 -11.35 -9.79 -2.29
CA GLY A 116 -11.82 -9.39 -0.96
C GLY A 116 -10.95 -9.97 0.17
N GLN A 117 -10.43 -11.19 0.02
CA GLN A 117 -9.46 -11.74 0.98
C GLN A 117 -8.11 -11.01 0.93
N MET A 118 -7.61 -10.65 -0.26
CA MET A 118 -6.39 -9.85 -0.40
C MET A 118 -6.54 -8.47 0.24
N GLU A 119 -7.65 -7.77 0.00
CA GLU A 119 -7.94 -6.48 0.65
C GLU A 119 -8.03 -6.62 2.17
N LYS A 120 -8.69 -7.68 2.67
CA LYS A 120 -8.80 -7.95 4.10
C LYS A 120 -7.42 -8.20 4.71
N ALA A 121 -6.63 -9.07 4.11
CA ALA A 121 -5.28 -9.38 4.59
C ALA A 121 -4.37 -8.16 4.53
N LEU A 122 -4.42 -7.34 3.47
CA LEU A 122 -3.70 -6.07 3.40
C LEU A 122 -4.10 -5.13 4.52
N PHE A 123 -5.40 -4.91 4.74
CA PHE A 123 -5.87 -4.01 5.79
C PHE A 123 -5.37 -4.45 7.17
N TRP A 124 -5.52 -5.75 7.50
CA TRP A 124 -5.06 -6.28 8.78
C TRP A 124 -3.54 -6.28 8.90
N ALA A 125 -2.79 -6.61 7.85
CA ALA A 125 -1.33 -6.53 7.88
C ALA A 125 -0.85 -5.10 8.12
N ASN A 126 -1.45 -4.10 7.47
CA ASN A 126 -1.13 -2.68 7.70
C ASN A 126 -1.48 -2.25 9.14
N LEU A 127 -2.63 -2.68 9.66
CA LEU A 127 -3.03 -2.38 11.03
C LEU A 127 -2.13 -3.05 12.08
N ILE A 128 -1.77 -4.33 11.86
CA ILE A 128 -0.81 -5.05 12.69
C ILE A 128 0.54 -4.33 12.68
N CYS A 129 1.02 -3.94 11.50
CA CYS A 129 2.27 -3.17 11.38
C CYS A 129 2.19 -1.85 12.14
N LEU A 130 1.09 -1.10 12.05
CA LEU A 130 0.86 0.13 12.81
C LEU A 130 0.96 -0.11 14.32
N VAL A 131 0.19 -1.07 14.83
CA VAL A 131 0.15 -1.37 16.28
C VAL A 131 1.49 -1.91 16.76
N PHE A 132 2.07 -2.85 16.03
CA PHE A 132 3.35 -3.46 16.37
C PHE A 132 4.48 -2.43 16.39
N THR A 133 4.61 -1.62 15.33
CA THR A 133 5.65 -0.59 15.24
C THR A 133 5.49 0.45 16.35
N PHE A 134 4.26 0.85 16.65
CA PHE A 134 3.99 1.79 17.74
C PHE A 134 4.37 1.23 19.11
N VAL A 135 3.89 0.02 19.45
CA VAL A 135 4.14 -0.63 20.74
C VAL A 135 5.64 -0.95 20.89
N PHE A 136 6.26 -1.52 19.86
CA PHE A 136 7.68 -1.87 19.87
C PHE A 136 8.56 -0.63 19.93
N GLY A 137 8.20 0.43 19.20
CA GLY A 137 8.91 1.71 19.23
C GLY A 137 8.89 2.33 20.63
N ILE A 138 7.75 2.30 21.32
CA ILE A 138 7.63 2.76 22.72
C ILE A 138 8.44 1.85 23.66
N ALA A 139 8.29 0.53 23.53
CA ALA A 139 8.97 -0.43 24.41
C ALA A 139 10.50 -0.34 24.32
N THR A 140 11.04 -0.08 23.12
CA THR A 140 12.50 -0.02 22.89
C THR A 140 13.10 1.37 22.98
N GLY A 141 12.29 2.43 23.02
CA GLY A 141 12.76 3.82 23.14
C GLY A 141 12.70 4.40 24.55
N GLY A 142 12.69 3.56 25.60
CA GLY A 142 12.64 4.03 26.99
C GLY A 142 11.23 4.33 27.52
N GLY A 143 10.18 3.79 26.88
CA GLY A 143 8.78 3.96 27.29
C GLY A 143 8.17 5.30 26.88
N MET A 144 6.98 5.61 27.41
CA MET A 144 6.28 6.87 27.12
C MET A 144 6.99 8.12 27.70
N GLY A 145 8.02 7.95 28.53
CA GLY A 145 8.86 9.05 29.02
C GLY A 145 10.01 9.43 28.07
N GLY A 146 10.41 8.52 27.16
CA GLY A 146 11.53 8.69 26.22
C GLY A 146 11.09 9.12 24.81
N ILE A 147 10.02 9.92 24.68
CA ILE A 147 9.40 10.23 23.37
C ILE A 147 10.40 10.83 22.36
N ALA A 148 11.44 11.51 22.84
CA ALA A 148 12.56 12.05 22.05
C ALA A 148 13.23 11.00 21.13
N ASP A 149 13.45 9.80 21.64
CA ASP A 149 14.11 8.69 20.93
C ASP A 149 13.10 7.76 20.23
N VAL A 150 11.89 7.67 20.79
CA VAL A 150 10.77 6.87 20.27
C VAL A 150 10.23 7.42 18.93
N ARG A 151 10.34 8.72 18.67
CA ARG A 151 9.69 9.39 17.51
C ARG A 151 10.06 8.81 16.14
N PHE A 152 11.30 8.37 15.96
CA PHE A 152 11.77 7.79 14.70
C PHE A 152 11.38 6.31 14.53
N ARG A 153 10.84 5.71 15.60
CA ARG A 153 10.61 4.26 15.72
C ARG A 153 9.13 3.89 15.66
N ILE A 154 8.21 4.82 15.93
CA ILE A 154 6.77 4.54 16.02
C ILE A 154 6.00 4.62 14.69
N VAL A 155 6.61 5.19 13.65
CA VAL A 155 5.95 5.37 12.36
C VAL A 155 5.97 4.06 11.58
N SER A 156 4.78 3.49 11.34
CA SER A 156 4.66 2.36 10.43
C SER A 156 5.05 2.74 9.00
N VAL A 157 5.82 1.87 8.37
CA VAL A 157 6.35 2.02 7.02
C VAL A 157 5.28 2.14 5.93
N THR A 158 4.03 1.78 6.24
CA THR A 158 2.87 1.88 5.33
C THR A 158 1.71 2.69 5.93
N LEU A 159 1.98 3.55 6.91
CA LEU A 159 0.99 4.39 7.59
C LEU A 159 0.12 5.19 6.60
N LEU A 160 0.75 5.87 5.64
CA LEU A 160 0.04 6.62 4.59
C LEU A 160 -0.78 5.68 3.68
N GLY A 161 -0.33 4.45 3.46
CA GLY A 161 -1.06 3.45 2.70
C GLY A 161 -2.38 3.06 3.38
N LEU A 162 -2.35 2.83 4.70
CA LEU A 162 -3.54 2.57 5.50
C LEU A 162 -4.51 3.77 5.49
N GLN A 163 -3.98 5.00 5.64
CA GLN A 163 -4.78 6.22 5.50
C GLN A 163 -5.42 6.34 4.12
N GLY A 164 -4.69 6.04 3.03
CA GLY A 164 -5.24 6.04 1.67
C GLY A 164 -6.46 5.12 1.52
N VAL A 165 -6.40 3.92 2.11
CA VAL A 165 -7.53 2.98 2.12
C VAL A 165 -8.71 3.50 2.95
N LEU A 166 -8.47 4.12 4.10
CA LEU A 166 -9.52 4.69 4.95
C LEU A 166 -10.17 5.94 4.32
N LEU A 167 -9.37 6.80 3.69
CA LEU A 167 -9.83 7.96 2.94
C LEU A 167 -10.72 7.55 1.75
N HIS A 168 -10.46 6.40 1.13
CA HIS A 168 -11.41 5.83 0.17
C HIS A 168 -12.80 5.64 0.80
N GLU A 169 -12.87 4.97 1.95
CA GLU A 169 -14.13 4.67 2.60
C GLU A 169 -14.86 5.95 3.05
N PHE A 170 -14.15 6.92 3.62
CA PHE A 170 -14.75 8.17 4.09
C PHE A 170 -15.17 9.12 2.96
N VAL A 171 -14.29 9.33 1.98
CA VAL A 171 -14.48 10.38 0.95
C VAL A 171 -15.24 9.83 -0.26
N LEU A 172 -14.82 8.67 -0.79
CA LEU A 172 -15.37 8.14 -2.04
C LEU A 172 -16.62 7.29 -1.80
N ALA A 173 -16.57 6.41 -0.79
CA ALA A 173 -17.68 5.50 -0.46
C ALA A 173 -18.67 6.09 0.55
N ARG A 174 -18.29 7.14 1.29
CA ARG A 174 -19.06 7.76 2.38
C ARG A 174 -19.53 6.75 3.44
N ARG A 175 -18.67 5.79 3.75
CA ARG A 175 -18.89 4.74 4.74
C ARG A 175 -18.09 5.05 5.98
N PHE A 176 -18.78 5.14 7.10
CA PHE A 176 -18.18 5.42 8.39
C PHE A 176 -18.51 4.26 9.33
N SER A 177 -17.49 3.78 10.04
CA SER A 177 -17.68 2.92 11.20
C SER A 177 -16.81 3.47 12.34
N PRO A 178 -17.25 3.32 13.60
CA PRO A 178 -16.46 3.75 14.75
C PRO A 178 -15.04 3.16 14.73
N PHE A 179 -14.92 1.89 14.33
CA PHE A 179 -13.63 1.21 14.19
C PHE A 179 -12.73 1.87 13.12
N MET A 180 -13.24 2.16 11.92
CA MET A 180 -12.45 2.83 10.88
C MET A 180 -12.02 4.23 11.31
N LEU A 181 -12.91 4.96 11.99
CA LEU A 181 -12.60 6.28 12.52
C LEU A 181 -11.50 6.20 13.59
N ALA A 182 -11.61 5.25 14.52
CA ALA A 182 -10.60 5.02 15.55
C ALA A 182 -9.22 4.67 14.95
N VAL A 183 -9.18 3.80 13.93
CA VAL A 183 -7.92 3.47 13.23
C VAL A 183 -7.35 4.72 12.54
N PHE A 184 -8.18 5.51 11.84
CA PHE A 184 -7.73 6.74 11.20
C PHE A 184 -7.18 7.76 12.20
N LEU A 185 -7.90 7.99 13.30
CA LEU A 185 -7.44 8.86 14.40
C LEU A 185 -6.13 8.33 15.01
N GLY A 186 -5.98 7.01 15.16
CA GLY A 186 -4.74 6.37 15.56
C GLY A 186 -3.57 6.68 14.61
N THR A 187 -3.79 6.62 13.30
CA THR A 187 -2.73 7.00 12.34
C THR A 187 -2.34 8.48 12.46
N VAL A 188 -3.30 9.38 12.63
CA VAL A 188 -3.04 10.82 12.81
C VAL A 188 -2.31 11.08 14.13
N LEU A 189 -2.66 10.37 15.20
CA LEU A 189 -1.97 10.47 16.48
C LEU A 189 -0.49 10.06 16.35
N VAL A 190 -0.21 8.91 15.73
CA VAL A 190 1.16 8.44 15.48
C VAL A 190 1.95 9.45 14.65
N GLU A 191 1.32 9.99 13.61
CA GLU A 191 1.90 11.01 12.74
C GLU A 191 2.29 12.28 13.50
N LEU A 192 1.43 12.78 14.39
CA LEU A 192 1.72 13.95 15.22
C LEU A 192 2.80 13.70 16.27
N LEU A 193 2.78 12.52 16.92
CA LEU A 193 3.80 12.11 17.89
C LEU A 193 5.17 11.90 17.24
N SER A 194 5.21 11.49 15.97
CA SER A 194 6.46 11.27 15.23
C SER A 194 7.21 12.55 14.88
N VAL A 195 6.56 13.73 14.93
CA VAL A 195 7.12 15.02 14.52
C VAL A 195 7.60 15.00 13.04
N THR A 196 6.96 14.20 12.19
CA THR A 196 7.36 14.02 10.78
C THR A 196 6.48 14.84 9.83
N ARG A 197 6.89 16.09 9.57
CA ARG A 197 6.16 17.06 8.71
C ARG A 197 5.76 16.52 7.34
N SER A 198 6.60 15.69 6.72
CA SER A 198 6.33 15.11 5.40
C SER A 198 5.18 14.11 5.39
N LEU A 199 4.89 13.45 6.51
CA LEU A 199 3.71 12.59 6.62
C LEU A 199 2.43 13.43 6.51
N LEU A 200 2.37 14.58 7.19
CA LEU A 200 1.21 15.49 7.15
C LEU A 200 0.94 15.97 5.73
N VAL A 201 2.00 16.33 5.01
CA VAL A 201 1.91 16.66 3.59
C VAL A 201 1.38 15.47 2.79
N GLY A 202 1.91 14.27 3.04
CA GLY A 202 1.44 13.04 2.40
C GLY A 202 -0.05 12.75 2.64
N THR A 203 -0.53 12.90 3.88
CA THR A 203 -1.93 12.76 4.29
C THR A 203 -2.82 13.75 3.54
N VAL A 204 -2.39 15.03 3.44
CA VAL A 204 -3.10 16.06 2.68
C VAL A 204 -3.15 15.72 1.20
N LEU A 205 -2.05 15.28 0.59
CA LEU A 205 -2.01 14.89 -0.82
C LEU A 205 -2.92 13.70 -1.13
N LEU A 206 -2.95 12.69 -0.25
CA LEU A 206 -3.87 11.57 -0.36
C LEU A 206 -5.33 12.01 -0.24
N PHE A 207 -5.61 12.92 0.69
CA PHE A 207 -6.94 13.51 0.81
C PHE A 207 -7.33 14.25 -0.48
N MET A 208 -6.44 15.09 -1.02
CA MET A 208 -6.68 15.82 -2.27
C MET A 208 -6.94 14.88 -3.44
N MET A 209 -6.16 13.79 -3.56
CA MET A 209 -6.37 12.76 -4.57
C MET A 209 -7.73 12.07 -4.39
N ALA A 210 -8.09 11.69 -3.16
CA ALA A 210 -9.38 11.10 -2.84
C ALA A 210 -10.55 12.04 -3.20
N ALA A 211 -10.44 13.31 -2.80
CA ALA A 211 -11.41 14.35 -3.12
C ALA A 211 -11.55 14.52 -4.64
N TRP A 212 -10.43 14.56 -5.37
CA TRP A 212 -10.42 14.66 -6.83
C TRP A 212 -11.05 13.46 -7.53
N MET A 213 -10.74 12.25 -7.08
CA MET A 213 -11.40 11.03 -7.55
C MET A 213 -12.90 11.02 -7.25
N SER A 214 -13.32 11.67 -6.14
CA SER A 214 -14.71 11.75 -5.73
C SER A 214 -15.53 12.83 -6.45
N ALA A 215 -14.88 13.87 -6.97
CA ALA A 215 -15.55 15.10 -7.41
C ALA A 215 -16.09 14.98 -8.84
N PRO A 216 -17.42 15.21 -9.05
CA PRO A 216 -18.01 15.25 -10.39
C PRO A 216 -17.66 16.53 -11.16
N SER A 217 -17.31 17.63 -10.47
CA SER A 217 -16.84 18.88 -11.07
C SER A 217 -15.88 19.65 -10.15
N LEU A 218 -15.17 20.64 -10.70
CA LEU A 218 -14.20 21.46 -9.97
C LEU A 218 -14.82 22.25 -8.80
N ARG A 219 -16.09 22.67 -8.91
CA ARG A 219 -16.81 23.35 -7.82
C ARG A 219 -17.05 22.43 -6.62
N TYR A 220 -17.35 21.15 -6.87
CA TYR A 220 -17.45 20.15 -5.79
C TYR A 220 -16.09 19.83 -5.19
N LEU A 221 -15.02 19.83 -5.99
CA LEU A 221 -13.65 19.68 -5.51
C LEU A 221 -13.31 20.77 -4.49
N LEU A 222 -13.53 22.04 -4.85
CA LEU A 222 -13.19 23.19 -3.99
C LEU A 222 -13.98 23.16 -2.67
N ARG A 223 -15.29 22.86 -2.72
CA ARG A 223 -16.10 22.71 -1.50
C ARG A 223 -15.67 21.52 -0.64
N SER A 224 -15.28 20.41 -1.26
CA SER A 224 -14.76 19.25 -0.54
C SER A 224 -13.40 19.54 0.09
N ALA A 225 -12.53 20.28 -0.61
CA ALA A 225 -11.23 20.71 -0.11
C ALA A 225 -11.36 21.66 1.08
N ILE A 226 -12.32 22.58 1.07
CA ILE A 226 -12.60 23.45 2.22
C ILE A 226 -13.08 22.63 3.43
N ARG A 227 -14.01 21.68 3.25
CA ARG A 227 -14.46 20.82 4.35
C ARG A 227 -13.32 19.95 4.89
N ALA A 228 -12.50 19.43 4.00
CA ALA A 228 -11.31 18.67 4.36
C ALA A 228 -10.36 19.49 5.20
N PHE A 229 -10.06 20.71 4.74
CA PHE A 229 -9.23 21.67 5.44
C PHE A 229 -9.77 21.95 6.84
N ILE A 230 -11.08 22.21 6.98
CA ILE A 230 -11.71 22.41 8.29
C ILE A 230 -11.56 21.17 9.19
N VAL A 231 -11.84 19.97 8.66
CA VAL A 231 -11.69 18.72 9.43
C VAL A 231 -10.22 18.48 9.81
N SER A 232 -9.28 18.72 8.91
CA SER A 232 -7.84 18.62 9.17
C SER A 232 -7.38 19.64 10.20
N VAL A 233 -7.91 20.87 10.18
CA VAL A 233 -7.64 21.90 11.20
C VAL A 233 -8.20 21.46 12.55
N LEU A 234 -9.41 20.91 12.61
CA LEU A 234 -10.00 20.42 13.87
C LEU A 234 -9.25 19.21 14.42
N LEU A 235 -8.89 18.24 13.57
CA LEU A 235 -8.06 17.10 13.95
C LEU A 235 -6.66 17.54 14.38
N GLY A 236 -6.09 18.52 13.67
CA GLY A 236 -4.83 19.16 14.01
C GLY A 236 -4.90 19.89 15.34
N ALA A 237 -6.00 20.58 15.65
CA ALA A 237 -6.21 21.26 16.92
C ALA A 237 -6.38 20.27 18.08
N MET A 238 -7.14 19.18 17.88
CA MET A 238 -7.26 18.10 18.87
C MET A 238 -5.92 17.40 19.12
N GLY A 239 -5.16 17.16 18.04
CA GLY A 239 -3.83 16.64 18.10
C GLY A 239 -2.84 17.58 18.78
N ALA A 240 -2.92 18.88 18.50
CA ALA A 240 -2.14 19.91 19.16
C ALA A 240 -2.48 20.00 20.64
N LEU A 241 -3.75 19.90 21.04
CA LEU A 241 -4.17 19.82 22.45
C LEU A 241 -3.55 18.59 23.15
N ALA A 242 -3.56 17.43 22.49
CA ALA A 242 -2.91 16.24 23.03
C ALA A 242 -1.38 16.42 23.14
N VAL A 243 -0.74 17.02 22.15
CA VAL A 243 0.70 17.32 22.16
C VAL A 243 1.07 18.38 23.20
N LEU A 244 0.25 19.41 23.39
CA LEU A 244 0.45 20.47 24.39
C LEU A 244 0.33 19.92 25.82
N SER A 245 -0.43 18.84 26.01
CA SER A 245 -0.44 18.09 27.27
C SER A 245 0.82 17.24 27.52
N MET A 246 1.74 17.19 26.53
CA MET A 246 3.03 16.50 26.58
C MET A 246 4.17 17.50 26.31
N PRO A 247 4.69 18.21 27.34
CA PRO A 247 5.67 19.29 27.18
C PRO A 247 6.87 18.92 26.31
N SER A 248 7.42 17.71 26.47
CA SER A 248 8.56 17.20 25.68
C SER A 248 8.28 17.13 24.17
N VAL A 249 7.06 16.78 23.75
CA VAL A 249 6.68 16.71 22.34
C VAL A 249 6.57 18.11 21.75
N SER A 250 6.00 19.05 22.52
CA SER A 250 5.87 20.45 22.11
C SER A 250 7.24 21.14 21.96
N GLU A 251 8.18 20.87 22.87
CA GLU A 251 9.56 21.33 22.77
C GLU A 251 10.26 20.82 21.51
N HIS A 252 10.03 19.57 21.12
CA HIS A 252 10.60 19.03 19.88
C HIS A 252 10.00 19.61 18.61
N TRP A 253 8.69 19.88 18.59
CA TRP A 253 8.08 20.62 17.49
C TRP A 253 8.70 22.01 17.39
N MET A 254 8.86 22.70 18.51
CA MET A 254 9.52 24.01 18.56
C MET A 254 10.98 23.92 18.08
N GLN A 255 11.74 22.94 18.56
CA GLN A 255 13.11 22.67 18.10
C GLN A 255 13.18 22.41 16.60
N ARG A 256 12.17 21.81 15.96
CA ARG A 256 12.16 21.64 14.49
C ARG A 256 11.86 22.94 13.73
N PHE A 257 11.15 23.88 14.33
CA PHE A 257 10.95 25.22 13.76
C PHE A 257 12.16 26.13 14.01
N THR A 258 12.83 25.98 15.15
CA THR A 258 14.01 26.78 15.54
C THR A 258 15.33 26.06 15.30
N ALA A 259 15.32 24.86 14.69
CA ALA A 259 16.53 24.05 14.46
C ALA A 259 17.59 24.89 13.78
N ALA A 260 17.21 25.52 12.67
CA ALA A 260 18.04 26.44 11.89
C ALA A 260 18.66 27.55 12.75
N SER A 261 17.86 28.22 13.60
CA SER A 261 18.34 29.34 14.44
C SER A 261 19.31 28.92 15.54
N ASN A 262 19.35 27.63 15.89
CA ASN A 262 20.24 27.09 16.92
C ASN A 262 21.56 26.54 16.33
N THR A 263 21.80 26.72 15.03
CA THR A 263 23.01 26.28 14.34
C THR A 263 23.92 27.45 14.02
N GLN A 264 25.22 27.21 13.93
CA GLN A 264 26.18 28.25 13.54
C GLN A 264 25.91 28.82 12.13
N THR A 265 25.33 27.99 11.24
CA THR A 265 25.13 28.31 9.82
C THR A 265 23.71 28.80 9.51
N GLY A 266 22.81 28.80 10.50
CA GLY A 266 21.40 29.11 10.27
C GLY A 266 20.65 28.02 9.47
N LYS A 267 21.20 26.81 9.32
CA LYS A 267 20.67 25.74 8.45
C LYS A 267 20.27 24.50 9.26
N ASP A 268 19.18 23.84 8.86
CA ASP A 268 18.75 22.59 9.52
C ASP A 268 19.66 21.41 9.13
N PRO A 269 20.39 20.78 10.08
CA PRO A 269 21.27 19.64 9.84
C PRO A 269 20.63 18.52 9.03
N THR A 270 19.37 18.17 9.36
CA THR A 270 18.68 17.04 8.70
C THR A 270 18.46 17.33 7.22
N THR A 271 18.23 18.59 6.87
CA THR A 271 18.04 19.02 5.49
C THR A 271 19.37 19.03 4.76
N VAL A 272 20.44 19.56 5.40
CA VAL A 272 21.77 19.63 4.81
C VAL A 272 22.35 18.23 4.54
N THR A 273 22.24 17.28 5.47
CA THR A 273 22.73 15.90 5.25
C THR A 273 21.99 15.19 4.12
N ARG A 274 20.66 15.39 4.01
CA ARG A 274 19.88 14.86 2.87
C ARG A 274 20.32 15.46 1.53
N LEU A 275 20.61 16.76 1.49
CA LEU A 275 21.12 17.42 0.28
C LEU A 275 22.53 16.91 -0.07
N ALA A 276 23.37 16.68 0.94
CA ALA A 276 24.71 16.14 0.75
C ALA A 276 24.70 14.72 0.18
N GLU A 277 23.80 13.87 0.67
CA GLU A 277 23.56 12.52 0.13
C GLU A 277 23.06 12.59 -1.32
N ILE A 278 22.01 13.37 -1.59
CA ILE A 278 21.42 13.53 -2.93
C ILE A 278 22.48 14.01 -3.92
N LYS A 279 23.32 14.97 -3.51
CA LYS A 279 24.37 15.51 -4.37
C LYS A 279 25.42 14.47 -4.71
N ASP A 280 25.90 13.70 -3.73
CA ASP A 280 26.90 12.67 -3.99
C ASP A 280 26.34 11.57 -4.90
N GLN A 281 25.12 11.09 -4.65
CA GLN A 281 24.43 10.15 -5.53
C GLN A 281 24.28 10.70 -6.97
N PHE A 282 23.91 11.97 -7.09
CA PHE A 282 23.76 12.63 -8.38
C PHE A 282 25.10 12.81 -9.11
N ASP A 283 26.17 13.19 -8.40
CA ASP A 283 27.50 13.37 -8.97
C ASP A 283 28.07 12.04 -9.47
N GLN A 284 27.91 10.97 -8.68
CA GLN A 284 28.37 9.64 -9.08
C GLN A 284 27.66 9.17 -10.35
N VAL A 285 26.31 9.18 -10.37
CA VAL A 285 25.56 8.71 -11.53
C VAL A 285 25.76 9.58 -12.76
N THR A 286 26.13 10.86 -12.61
CA THR A 286 26.42 11.75 -13.75
C THR A 286 27.90 11.84 -14.11
N SER A 287 28.77 11.12 -13.40
CA SER A 287 30.23 11.17 -13.61
C SER A 287 30.68 10.60 -14.96
N SER A 288 29.90 9.69 -15.54
CA SER A 288 30.23 9.06 -16.82
C SER A 288 28.96 8.72 -17.61
N THR A 289 29.10 8.48 -18.92
CA THR A 289 27.98 7.99 -19.74
C THR A 289 27.53 6.61 -19.30
N GLN A 290 28.44 5.75 -18.84
CA GLN A 290 28.13 4.40 -18.37
C GLN A 290 27.25 4.46 -17.11
N SER A 291 27.67 5.20 -16.10
CA SER A 291 26.90 5.36 -14.86
C SER A 291 25.59 6.11 -15.10
N LEU A 292 25.55 7.09 -16.01
CA LEU A 292 24.30 7.78 -16.33
C LEU A 292 23.27 6.86 -16.98
N LEU A 293 23.69 6.01 -17.91
CA LEU A 293 22.79 5.10 -18.62
C LEU A 293 22.37 3.91 -17.76
N LEU A 294 23.31 3.28 -17.08
CA LEU A 294 23.13 2.01 -16.39
C LEU A 294 22.97 2.15 -14.87
N GLY A 295 23.38 3.27 -14.28
CA GLY A 295 23.40 3.47 -12.84
C GLY A 295 24.67 2.92 -12.18
N GLU A 296 24.82 3.22 -10.89
CA GLU A 296 25.88 2.71 -10.03
C GLU A 296 25.54 1.34 -9.42
N GLY A 297 24.26 0.94 -9.40
CA GLY A 297 23.78 -0.32 -8.81
C GLY A 297 23.26 -0.17 -7.39
N TYR A 298 22.30 -1.04 -7.00
CA TYR A 298 21.68 -1.00 -5.66
C TYR A 298 22.66 -1.30 -4.51
N GLY A 299 23.79 -1.97 -4.78
CA GLY A 299 24.81 -2.29 -3.77
C GLY A 299 25.96 -1.27 -3.68
N HIS A 300 25.90 -0.19 -4.45
CA HIS A 300 26.98 0.80 -4.52
C HIS A 300 27.00 1.71 -3.29
N TYR A 301 28.20 2.13 -2.90
CA TYR A 301 28.38 3.04 -1.77
C TYR A 301 28.13 4.49 -2.18
N TYR A 302 27.35 5.21 -1.40
CA TYR A 302 27.29 6.67 -1.45
C TYR A 302 27.70 7.27 -0.11
N ARG A 303 28.08 8.54 -0.16
CA ARG A 303 28.56 9.34 0.96
C ARG A 303 27.85 10.69 1.00
N TYR A 304 28.33 11.59 1.85
CA TYR A 304 27.92 12.99 1.81
C TYR A 304 28.88 13.81 0.94
N SER A 305 28.31 14.63 0.07
CA SER A 305 29.09 15.53 -0.78
C SER A 305 29.88 16.54 0.06
N PRO A 306 31.22 16.63 -0.09
CA PRO A 306 32.09 17.50 0.72
C PRO A 306 31.68 18.97 0.75
N GLN A 307 31.02 19.46 -0.31
CA GLN A 307 30.56 20.85 -0.41
C GLN A 307 29.60 21.29 0.71
N TYR A 308 28.96 20.33 1.39
CA TYR A 308 28.02 20.60 2.49
C TYR A 308 28.65 20.48 3.88
N LEU A 309 29.91 20.05 3.99
CA LEU A 309 30.60 19.99 5.28
C LEU A 309 30.62 21.36 5.99
N PRO A 310 30.89 22.50 5.32
CA PRO A 310 30.85 23.82 5.98
C PRO A 310 29.48 24.15 6.59
N ASP A 311 28.40 23.67 5.96
CA ASP A 311 27.03 23.91 6.42
C ASP A 311 26.68 23.13 7.69
N LEU A 312 27.48 22.12 8.06
CA LEU A 312 27.33 21.28 9.25
C LEU A 312 28.38 21.59 10.34
N ALA A 313 29.05 22.74 10.25
CA ALA A 313 30.04 23.17 11.23
C ALA A 313 29.46 23.15 12.66
N GLY A 314 30.20 22.51 13.57
CA GLY A 314 29.80 22.37 14.98
C GLY A 314 28.74 21.29 15.26
N GLN A 315 28.31 20.51 14.26
CA GLN A 315 27.28 19.47 14.42
C GLN A 315 27.78 18.07 14.16
N ILE A 316 28.70 17.92 13.20
CA ILE A 316 29.37 16.67 12.88
C ILE A 316 30.87 16.96 12.73
N SER A 317 31.72 16.06 13.21
CA SER A 317 33.16 16.21 12.94
C SER A 317 33.45 15.91 11.47
N GLU A 318 34.48 16.54 10.91
CA GLU A 318 34.93 16.24 9.54
C GLU A 318 35.25 14.75 9.37
N LYS A 319 35.86 14.13 10.38
CA LYS A 319 36.16 12.70 10.42
C LYS A 319 34.88 11.87 10.29
N ASP A 320 33.85 12.19 11.07
CA ASP A 320 32.59 11.44 11.05
C ASP A 320 31.82 11.67 9.74
N PHE A 321 31.88 12.88 9.18
CA PHE A 321 31.27 13.21 7.89
C PHE A 321 31.84 12.34 6.74
N TYR A 322 33.17 12.18 6.69
CA TYR A 322 33.83 11.38 5.66
C TYR A 322 33.84 9.87 5.96
N ALA A 323 33.54 9.47 7.20
CA ALA A 323 33.39 8.06 7.56
C ALA A 323 32.09 7.44 7.01
N ILE A 324 31.14 8.26 6.57
CA ILE A 324 29.84 7.80 6.05
C ILE A 324 30.06 7.05 4.73
N ARG A 325 29.77 5.75 4.76
CA ARG A 325 29.76 4.84 3.62
C ARG A 325 28.49 4.00 3.70
N GLU A 326 27.43 4.49 3.08
CA GLU A 326 26.14 3.82 3.08
C GLU A 326 25.91 3.08 1.76
N TRP A 327 25.22 1.95 1.84
CA TRP A 327 24.77 1.17 0.68
C TRP A 327 23.29 0.79 0.84
N ALA A 328 22.48 1.62 1.51
CA ALA A 328 21.06 1.35 1.71
C ALA A 328 20.22 1.93 0.56
N ALA A 329 18.92 1.62 0.55
CA ALA A 329 17.98 2.34 -0.30
C ALA A 329 17.93 3.81 0.17
N GLY A 330 18.69 4.68 -0.49
CA GLY A 330 18.95 6.07 -0.08
C GLY A 330 17.68 6.85 0.24
N HIS A 331 17.81 7.92 1.02
CA HIS A 331 16.69 8.63 1.62
C HIS A 331 15.75 9.27 0.59
N ASN A 332 16.25 9.67 -0.57
CA ASN A 332 15.40 10.20 -1.64
C ASN A 332 15.07 9.09 -2.65
N PHE A 333 13.80 8.65 -2.69
CA PHE A 333 13.35 7.60 -3.60
C PHE A 333 13.73 7.86 -5.06
N TRP A 334 13.51 9.08 -5.55
CA TRP A 334 13.62 9.42 -6.97
C TRP A 334 15.07 9.50 -7.42
N ILE A 335 15.90 10.20 -6.63
CA ILE A 335 17.33 10.30 -6.89
C ILE A 335 17.98 8.93 -6.73
N TYR A 336 17.57 8.16 -5.71
CA TYR A 336 18.11 6.83 -5.49
C TYR A 336 17.78 5.87 -6.65
N GLN A 337 16.57 5.92 -7.23
CA GLN A 337 16.28 5.10 -8.42
C GLN A 337 17.18 5.47 -9.59
N LEU A 338 17.38 6.77 -9.84
CA LEU A 338 18.30 7.24 -10.89
C LEU A 338 19.73 6.78 -10.59
N PHE A 339 20.21 6.99 -9.37
CA PHE A 339 21.53 6.55 -8.93
C PHE A 339 21.75 5.05 -9.12
N ALA A 340 20.85 4.22 -8.60
CA ALA A 340 21.03 2.78 -8.61
C ALA A 340 20.86 2.16 -10.02
N GLY A 341 19.95 2.67 -10.85
CA GLY A 341 19.60 2.03 -12.13
C GLY A 341 19.82 2.88 -13.38
N GLY A 342 20.32 4.11 -13.25
CA GLY A 342 20.53 5.04 -14.35
C GLY A 342 19.25 5.40 -15.08
N LEU A 343 19.39 5.94 -16.29
CA LEU A 343 18.26 6.28 -17.15
C LEU A 343 17.48 5.04 -17.62
N LEU A 344 18.15 3.91 -17.87
CA LEU A 344 17.53 2.73 -18.46
C LEU A 344 16.73 1.89 -17.46
N PHE A 345 17.29 1.64 -16.27
CA PHE A 345 16.67 0.76 -15.28
C PHE A 345 16.03 1.56 -14.13
N GLY A 346 16.62 2.71 -13.79
CA GLY A 346 16.18 3.54 -12.67
C GLY A 346 14.85 4.25 -12.91
N LEU A 347 14.64 4.81 -14.10
CA LEU A 347 13.40 5.55 -14.41
C LEU A 347 12.17 4.64 -14.57
N ALA A 348 12.38 3.35 -14.84
CA ALA A 348 11.29 2.45 -15.22
C ALA A 348 10.25 2.25 -14.09
N LEU A 349 10.68 2.05 -12.83
CA LEU A 349 9.77 1.88 -11.70
C LEU A 349 8.97 3.17 -11.37
N PRO A 350 9.60 4.35 -11.21
CA PRO A 350 8.92 5.64 -11.13
C PRO A 350 7.86 5.83 -12.22
N LEU A 351 8.21 5.56 -13.48
CA LEU A 351 7.29 5.67 -14.61
C LEU A 351 6.12 4.69 -14.50
N ALA A 352 6.37 3.44 -14.11
CA ALA A 352 5.32 2.44 -13.91
C ALA A 352 4.27 2.92 -12.89
N VAL A 353 4.73 3.49 -11.76
CA VAL A 353 3.85 4.00 -10.70
C VAL A 353 3.09 5.24 -11.17
N LEU A 354 3.79 6.26 -11.68
CA LEU A 354 3.17 7.54 -12.06
C LEU A 354 2.19 7.40 -13.22
N VAL A 355 2.56 6.68 -14.28
CA VAL A 355 1.67 6.44 -15.42
C VAL A 355 0.45 5.62 -14.99
N THR A 356 0.64 4.60 -14.15
CA THR A 356 -0.49 3.82 -13.64
C THR A 356 -1.42 4.68 -12.79
N LEU A 357 -0.90 5.49 -11.88
CA LEU A 357 -1.72 6.39 -11.05
C LEU A 357 -2.50 7.39 -11.90
N ALA A 358 -1.84 8.07 -12.83
CA ALA A 358 -2.48 9.04 -13.71
C ALA A 358 -3.59 8.39 -14.54
N HIS A 359 -3.26 7.31 -15.26
CA HIS A 359 -4.20 6.65 -16.17
C HIS A 359 -5.37 5.99 -15.42
N CYS A 360 -5.08 5.29 -14.32
CA CYS A 360 -6.10 4.59 -13.54
C CYS A 360 -6.99 5.54 -12.75
N ALA A 361 -6.46 6.63 -12.19
CA ALA A 361 -7.29 7.60 -11.47
C ALA A 361 -8.23 8.36 -12.42
N LEU A 362 -7.77 8.71 -13.63
CA LEU A 362 -8.63 9.27 -14.68
C LEU A 362 -9.70 8.26 -15.12
N ALA A 363 -9.33 7.00 -15.35
CA ALA A 363 -10.26 5.94 -15.70
C ALA A 363 -11.30 5.70 -14.60
N TYR A 364 -10.88 5.69 -13.34
CA TYR A 364 -11.75 5.57 -12.18
C TYR A 364 -12.81 6.67 -12.16
N ARG A 365 -12.40 7.95 -12.31
CA ARG A 365 -13.34 9.09 -12.34
C ARG A 365 -14.37 8.93 -13.44
N ARG A 366 -13.92 8.59 -14.65
CA ARG A 366 -14.77 8.36 -15.81
C ARG A 366 -15.78 7.24 -15.58
N TRP A 367 -15.33 6.11 -15.03
CA TRP A 367 -16.19 4.94 -14.79
C TRP A 367 -17.11 5.12 -13.61
N ARG A 368 -16.70 5.84 -12.56
CA ARG A 368 -17.57 6.19 -11.44
C ARG A 368 -18.72 7.08 -11.88
N ALA A 369 -18.47 8.03 -12.78
CA ALA A 369 -19.53 8.89 -13.33
C ALA A 369 -20.52 8.10 -14.20
N LYS A 370 -20.03 7.15 -15.01
CA LYS A 370 -20.87 6.40 -15.97
C LYS A 370 -21.51 5.12 -15.40
N SER A 371 -20.90 4.50 -14.39
CA SER A 371 -21.27 3.19 -13.87
C SER A 371 -20.86 3.05 -12.40
N PRO A 372 -21.43 3.86 -11.48
CA PRO A 372 -21.05 3.88 -10.07
C PRO A 372 -21.29 2.55 -9.35
N GLY A 373 -22.20 1.71 -9.85
CA GLY A 373 -22.54 0.39 -9.29
C GLY A 373 -21.64 -0.77 -9.73
N ALA A 374 -20.56 -0.53 -10.47
CA ALA A 374 -19.67 -1.60 -10.94
C ALA A 374 -18.98 -2.32 -9.74
N PRO A 375 -19.07 -3.65 -9.61
CA PRO A 375 -18.62 -4.37 -8.41
C PRO A 375 -17.16 -4.17 -8.01
N LEU A 376 -16.26 -4.06 -8.99
CA LEU A 376 -14.81 -3.89 -8.76
C LEU A 376 -14.39 -2.43 -8.59
N LEU A 377 -15.28 -1.47 -8.79
CA LEU A 377 -14.95 -0.06 -8.71
C LEU A 377 -14.44 0.34 -7.31
N PRO A 378 -15.04 -0.09 -6.18
CA PRO A 378 -14.50 0.21 -4.86
C PRO A 378 -13.08 -0.35 -4.63
N VAL A 379 -12.82 -1.58 -5.07
CA VAL A 379 -11.49 -2.20 -4.98
C VAL A 379 -10.48 -1.38 -5.77
N PHE A 380 -10.85 -1.00 -7.00
CA PHE A 380 -10.01 -0.19 -7.87
C PHE A 380 -9.64 1.14 -7.20
N GLY A 381 -10.62 1.83 -6.62
CA GLY A 381 -10.41 3.09 -5.89
C GLY A 381 -9.48 2.95 -4.69
N ARG A 382 -9.68 1.93 -3.84
CA ARG A 382 -8.79 1.66 -2.70
C ARG A 382 -7.37 1.34 -3.14
N SER A 383 -7.20 0.52 -4.17
CA SER A 383 -5.88 0.16 -4.68
C SER A 383 -5.12 1.37 -5.24
N ILE A 384 -5.82 2.30 -5.92
CA ILE A 384 -5.23 3.56 -6.41
C ILE A 384 -4.74 4.40 -5.23
N LEU A 385 -5.56 4.59 -4.19
CA LEU A 385 -5.18 5.42 -3.04
C LEU A 385 -4.08 4.78 -2.19
N LEU A 386 -4.07 3.45 -2.05
CA LEU A 386 -2.98 2.71 -1.44
C LEU A 386 -1.67 2.88 -2.25
N LEU A 387 -1.73 2.78 -3.58
CA LEU A 387 -0.56 3.00 -4.44
C LEU A 387 -0.08 4.47 -4.40
N ALA A 388 -1.01 5.42 -4.34
CA ALA A 388 -0.69 6.84 -4.28
C ALA A 388 0.05 7.24 -2.99
N ALA A 389 -0.02 6.42 -1.95
CA ALA A 389 0.74 6.65 -0.73
C ALA A 389 2.25 6.48 -0.93
N LEU A 390 2.70 5.71 -1.93
CA LEU A 390 4.13 5.57 -2.26
C LEU A 390 4.75 6.93 -2.66
N PRO A 391 4.29 7.64 -3.71
CA PRO A 391 4.83 8.95 -4.03
C PRO A 391 4.56 9.99 -2.93
N ALA A 392 3.46 9.89 -2.19
CA ALA A 392 3.21 10.78 -1.05
C ALA A 392 4.28 10.62 0.05
N GLN A 393 4.64 9.38 0.38
CA GLN A 393 5.69 9.05 1.36
C GLN A 393 7.09 9.43 0.86
N SER A 394 7.29 9.40 -0.46
CA SER A 394 8.57 9.75 -1.12
C SER A 394 9.05 11.19 -0.85
N ILE A 395 8.15 12.08 -0.41
CA ILE A 395 8.48 13.47 0.00
C ILE A 395 9.37 13.46 1.24
N GLY A 396 9.13 12.51 2.16
CA GLY A 396 9.81 12.45 3.45
C GLY A 396 11.01 11.52 3.49
N GLY A 397 11.01 10.48 2.65
CA GLY A 397 12.01 9.43 2.65
C GLY A 397 11.70 8.37 1.58
N ASN A 398 12.51 7.33 1.47
CA ASN A 398 12.30 6.28 0.48
C ASN A 398 11.33 5.20 1.00
N PRO A 399 10.13 5.06 0.40
CA PRO A 399 9.13 4.11 0.86
C PRO A 399 9.50 2.65 0.56
N LEU A 400 10.51 2.39 -0.28
CA LEU A 400 10.98 1.05 -0.63
C LEU A 400 12.27 0.65 0.08
N GLY A 401 12.67 1.33 1.15
CA GLY A 401 13.72 0.83 2.04
C GLY A 401 13.29 -0.37 2.89
N PRO A 402 12.09 -0.36 3.50
CA PRO A 402 11.57 -1.50 4.25
C PRO A 402 10.96 -2.61 3.35
N ARG A 403 11.07 -3.87 3.77
CA ARG A 403 10.54 -5.03 3.02
C ARG A 403 9.02 -5.04 2.92
N PHE A 404 8.33 -4.75 4.03
CA PHE A 404 6.87 -4.80 4.11
C PHE A 404 6.20 -3.80 3.16
N SER A 405 6.71 -2.57 3.10
CA SER A 405 6.21 -1.54 2.19
C SER A 405 6.42 -1.91 0.73
N GLY A 406 7.57 -2.53 0.40
CA GLY A 406 7.81 -3.15 -0.90
C GLY A 406 6.67 -4.07 -1.33
N LEU A 407 6.36 -5.07 -0.50
CA LEU A 407 5.26 -6.00 -0.77
C LEU A 407 3.90 -5.30 -0.90
N VAL A 408 3.54 -4.43 0.05
CA VAL A 408 2.24 -3.75 0.09
C VAL A 408 2.01 -2.89 -1.15
N PHE A 409 2.99 -2.08 -1.55
CA PHE A 409 2.85 -1.23 -2.73
C PHE A 409 2.90 -2.03 -4.04
N GLY A 410 3.66 -3.13 -4.09
CA GLY A 410 3.62 -4.08 -5.19
C GLY A 410 2.22 -4.66 -5.39
N VAL A 411 1.61 -5.16 -4.32
CA VAL A 411 0.23 -5.69 -4.33
C VAL A 411 -0.77 -4.60 -4.73
N ALA A 412 -0.61 -3.37 -4.23
CA ALA A 412 -1.44 -2.23 -4.60
C ALA A 412 -1.39 -1.97 -6.11
N LEU A 413 -0.18 -1.91 -6.69
CA LEU A 413 0.04 -1.75 -8.13
C LEU A 413 -0.61 -2.89 -8.92
N GLY A 414 -0.40 -4.14 -8.52
CA GLY A 414 -0.97 -5.30 -9.19
C GLY A 414 -2.50 -5.32 -9.15
N LEU A 415 -3.10 -4.98 -8.00
CA LEU A 415 -4.56 -4.84 -7.86
C LEU A 415 -5.10 -3.70 -8.73
N THR A 416 -4.44 -2.54 -8.76
CA THR A 416 -4.82 -1.40 -9.61
C THR A 416 -4.82 -1.80 -11.09
N VAL A 417 -3.75 -2.42 -11.57
CA VAL A 417 -3.63 -2.85 -12.97
C VAL A 417 -4.64 -3.95 -13.30
N ALA A 418 -4.80 -4.96 -12.44
CA ALA A 418 -5.73 -6.06 -12.69
C ALA A 418 -7.19 -5.62 -12.69
N THR A 419 -7.59 -4.79 -11.73
CA THR A 419 -8.96 -4.26 -11.66
C THR A 419 -9.25 -3.29 -12.81
N TYR A 420 -8.28 -2.46 -13.22
CA TYR A 420 -8.38 -1.67 -14.44
C TYR A 420 -8.66 -2.55 -15.66
N CYS A 421 -7.87 -3.60 -15.88
CA CYS A 421 -8.02 -4.49 -17.04
C CYS A 421 -9.41 -5.15 -17.07
N ARG A 422 -9.92 -5.57 -15.90
CA ARG A 422 -11.25 -6.19 -15.79
C ARG A 422 -12.38 -5.19 -16.01
N LEU A 423 -12.31 -4.02 -15.38
CA LEU A 423 -13.32 -2.98 -15.52
C LEU A 423 -13.37 -2.44 -16.95
N HIS A 424 -12.23 -2.20 -17.58
CA HIS A 424 -12.15 -1.77 -18.97
C HIS A 424 -12.91 -2.73 -19.89
N ARG A 425 -12.65 -4.03 -19.77
CA ARG A 425 -13.36 -5.06 -20.56
C ARG A 425 -14.84 -5.13 -20.25
N GLN A 426 -15.21 -5.15 -18.97
CA GLN A 426 -16.62 -5.25 -18.56
C GLN A 426 -17.45 -4.04 -19.02
N LEU A 427 -16.87 -2.83 -18.96
CA LEU A 427 -17.56 -1.60 -19.31
C LEU A 427 -17.56 -1.35 -20.82
N ASP A 428 -16.51 -1.76 -21.54
CA ASP A 428 -16.47 -1.64 -23.00
C ASP A 428 -17.32 -2.72 -23.68
N ALA A 429 -17.34 -3.96 -23.18
CA ALA A 429 -18.24 -5.00 -23.69
C ALA A 429 -19.73 -4.59 -23.56
N LYS A 430 -20.11 -3.96 -22.44
CA LYS A 430 -21.44 -3.39 -22.26
C LYS A 430 -21.75 -2.24 -23.21
N ARG A 431 -20.73 -1.51 -23.69
CA ARG A 431 -20.90 -0.46 -24.69
C ARG A 431 -21.16 -1.05 -26.07
N HIS A 432 -20.47 -2.12 -26.45
CA HIS A 432 -20.68 -2.81 -27.72
C HIS A 432 -22.03 -3.51 -27.80
N LEU A 433 -22.48 -4.16 -26.72
CA LEU A 433 -23.82 -4.78 -26.65
C LEU A 433 -24.98 -3.78 -26.75
N LYS A 434 -24.76 -2.50 -26.42
CA LYS A 434 -25.79 -1.45 -26.57
C LYS A 434 -25.87 -0.86 -27.98
N VAL A 435 -24.92 -1.18 -28.86
CA VAL A 435 -24.84 -0.60 -30.21
C VAL A 435 -25.36 -1.57 -31.28
N GLU A 436 -25.72 -2.80 -30.93
CA GLU A 436 -26.40 -3.68 -31.87
C GLU A 436 -27.81 -3.10 -32.14
N PRO A 437 -28.10 -2.58 -33.35
CA PRO A 437 -29.42 -2.10 -33.67
C PRO A 437 -30.32 -3.33 -33.60
N LEU A 438 -31.32 -3.30 -32.73
CA LEU A 438 -32.48 -4.17 -32.88
C LEU A 438 -33.00 -3.91 -34.29
N ARG A 439 -32.64 -4.77 -35.26
CA ARG A 439 -33.39 -4.85 -36.51
C ARG A 439 -34.82 -5.09 -36.05
N PRO A 440 -35.76 -4.15 -36.31
CA PRO A 440 -37.14 -4.41 -36.00
C PRO A 440 -37.49 -5.74 -36.70
N PRO A 441 -38.12 -6.69 -36.00
CA PRO A 441 -38.61 -7.88 -36.67
C PRO A 441 -39.46 -7.40 -37.85
N PRO A 442 -39.29 -7.97 -39.06
CA PRO A 442 -40.08 -7.59 -40.20
C PRO A 442 -41.54 -7.69 -39.79
N SER A 443 -42.23 -6.56 -39.90
CA SER A 443 -43.59 -6.35 -39.42
C SER A 443 -44.53 -7.41 -39.97
N ALA A 444 -44.85 -8.42 -39.17
CA ALA A 444 -46.09 -9.16 -39.33
C ALA A 444 -47.22 -8.28 -38.75
N ARG A 445 -48.03 -7.79 -39.67
CA ARG A 445 -49.28 -7.04 -39.50
C ARG A 445 -50.11 -7.50 -38.30
N ALA A 446 -50.39 -6.51 -37.43
CA ALA A 446 -51.55 -6.29 -36.57
C ALA A 446 -52.53 -7.45 -36.24
N THR A 447 -52.69 -7.68 -34.94
CA THR A 447 -54.01 -7.76 -34.28
C THR A 447 -53.90 -7.15 -32.88
N ALA A 448 -54.63 -6.05 -32.66
CA ALA A 448 -54.71 -5.36 -31.40
C ALA A 448 -55.65 -6.13 -30.45
N VAL A 449 -55.12 -6.66 -29.35
CA VAL A 449 -55.90 -7.08 -28.19
C VAL A 449 -55.46 -6.21 -27.02
N ALA A 450 -56.42 -5.48 -26.46
CA ALA A 450 -56.24 -4.64 -25.29
C ALA A 450 -55.86 -5.49 -24.07
N GLN A 451 -54.70 -5.22 -23.47
CA GLN A 451 -54.31 -5.75 -22.17
C GLN A 451 -54.00 -4.61 -21.20
N ASN A 452 -54.57 -4.74 -20.00
CA ASN A 452 -54.52 -3.81 -18.88
C ASN A 452 -53.08 -3.50 -18.39
N PRO A 453 -52.86 -2.33 -17.75
CA PRO A 453 -51.54 -1.92 -17.31
C PRO A 453 -51.06 -2.75 -16.09
N PRO A 454 -49.79 -3.20 -16.07
CA PRO A 454 -49.23 -3.82 -14.88
C PRO A 454 -48.86 -2.77 -13.81
N THR A 455 -49.10 -3.19 -12.59
CA THR A 455 -48.80 -2.53 -11.32
C THR A 455 -47.29 -2.29 -11.11
N ARG A 456 -47.00 -1.22 -10.35
CA ARG A 456 -45.71 -0.73 -9.86
C ARG A 456 -44.60 -1.81 -9.69
N PRO A 457 -43.34 -1.50 -10.05
CA PRO A 457 -42.21 -2.34 -9.65
C PRO A 457 -42.01 -2.27 -8.12
N PRO A 458 -41.69 -3.39 -7.45
CA PRO A 458 -41.38 -3.39 -6.02
C PRO A 458 -40.10 -2.61 -5.75
N ALA A 459 -40.11 -1.86 -4.64
CA ALA A 459 -38.95 -1.15 -4.13
C ALA A 459 -37.77 -2.11 -3.89
N GLN A 460 -36.59 -1.75 -4.38
CA GLN A 460 -35.36 -2.50 -4.12
C GLN A 460 -35.02 -2.45 -2.62
N PRO A 461 -34.77 -3.60 -1.96
CA PRO A 461 -34.29 -3.60 -0.60
C PRO A 461 -32.84 -3.05 -0.52
N PRO A 462 -32.47 -2.37 0.57
CA PRO A 462 -31.11 -1.90 0.78
C PRO A 462 -30.11 -3.07 0.83
N ARG A 463 -29.02 -2.98 0.07
CA ARG A 463 -27.92 -3.95 0.13
C ARG A 463 -27.19 -3.84 1.48
N PRO A 464 -26.94 -4.95 2.20
CA PRO A 464 -26.21 -4.93 3.45
C PRO A 464 -24.73 -4.56 3.25
N ALA A 465 -24.14 -3.96 4.28
CA ALA A 465 -22.72 -3.62 4.35
C ALA A 465 -21.82 -4.86 4.11
N PRO A 466 -20.60 -4.70 3.57
CA PRO A 466 -19.72 -5.83 3.26
C PRO A 466 -19.29 -6.64 4.50
N PHE A 467 -19.50 -6.11 5.70
CA PHE A 467 -19.16 -6.78 6.97
C PHE A 467 -20.39 -7.34 7.74
N ALA A 468 -21.62 -7.16 7.23
CA ALA A 468 -22.84 -7.69 7.88
C ALA A 468 -23.47 -8.90 7.16
N SER A 469 -23.06 -9.19 5.91
CA SER A 469 -23.70 -10.22 5.08
C SER A 469 -23.35 -11.68 5.42
N ALA A 470 -22.44 -11.91 6.38
CA ALA A 470 -22.09 -13.25 6.84
C ALA A 470 -23.06 -13.80 7.91
N ALA A 471 -23.70 -12.94 8.70
CA ALA A 471 -24.68 -13.37 9.71
C ALA A 471 -26.05 -13.72 9.07
N ALA A 472 -26.43 -13.03 7.99
CA ALA A 472 -27.75 -13.20 7.37
C ALA A 472 -27.86 -14.39 6.39
N ARG A 473 -26.75 -15.06 6.06
CA ARG A 473 -26.76 -16.26 5.18
C ARG A 473 -26.71 -17.60 5.92
N GLY A 474 -26.65 -17.59 7.25
CA GLY A 474 -26.76 -18.78 8.09
C GLY A 474 -28.20 -19.19 8.44
N ALA A 475 -29.21 -18.43 8.00
CA ALA A 475 -30.61 -18.64 8.37
C ALA A 475 -31.53 -18.93 7.15
N LEU A 476 -30.98 -19.48 6.07
CA LEU A 476 -31.76 -19.99 4.95
C LEU A 476 -31.70 -21.53 4.97
N LYS A 477 -32.75 -22.07 5.59
CA LYS A 477 -33.22 -23.47 5.62
C LYS A 477 -32.51 -24.43 4.66
N ASP A 478 -31.78 -25.39 5.23
CA ASP A 478 -31.55 -26.69 4.62
C ASP A 478 -32.90 -27.38 4.40
N ALA A 479 -33.33 -27.42 3.15
CA ALA A 479 -34.43 -28.24 2.68
C ALA A 479 -33.84 -29.37 1.83
N THR A 480 -33.23 -30.35 2.48
CA THR A 480 -32.90 -31.65 1.87
C THR A 480 -33.09 -32.76 2.91
N GLY A 481 -34.18 -33.53 2.72
CA GLY A 481 -34.33 -34.95 3.06
C GLY A 481 -33.89 -35.40 4.44
N SER A 482 -34.80 -35.34 5.41
CA SER A 482 -34.73 -36.15 6.62
C SER A 482 -35.00 -37.62 6.29
N GLU A 483 -33.98 -38.48 6.40
CA GLU A 483 -34.20 -39.88 6.77
C GLU A 483 -34.54 -39.95 8.27
N PRO A 484 -35.50 -40.79 8.71
CA PRO A 484 -35.81 -40.92 10.12
C PRO A 484 -34.71 -41.71 10.84
N TYR A 485 -34.21 -41.11 11.92
CA TYR A 485 -33.31 -41.71 12.90
C TYR A 485 -34.02 -42.86 13.61
N ASP A 486 -33.53 -44.08 13.40
CA ASP A 486 -34.01 -45.31 14.02
C ASP A 486 -33.36 -45.50 15.41
N ALA A 487 -34.18 -45.43 16.46
CA ALA A 487 -33.76 -45.35 17.85
C ALA A 487 -33.53 -46.73 18.52
N ASP A 488 -33.56 -47.83 17.77
CA ASP A 488 -33.49 -49.20 18.33
C ASP A 488 -32.13 -49.89 18.25
N ARG A 489 -31.05 -49.19 17.84
CA ARG A 489 -29.73 -49.83 17.60
C ARG A 489 -28.67 -49.71 18.69
N THR A 490 -29.03 -49.33 19.92
CA THR A 490 -28.07 -49.20 21.05
C THR A 490 -28.35 -50.13 22.23
N ARG A 491 -28.97 -51.30 22.00
CA ARG A 491 -29.22 -52.28 23.07
C ARG A 491 -28.23 -53.45 23.18
N ASP A 492 -27.31 -53.61 22.23
CA ASP A 492 -26.25 -54.61 22.33
C ASP A 492 -24.88 -53.94 22.38
N LEU A 493 -24.30 -53.96 23.58
CA LEU A 493 -22.87 -54.08 23.93
C LEU A 493 -22.64 -53.59 25.36
N ARG A 494 -23.51 -54.02 26.30
CA ARG A 494 -23.10 -54.29 27.68
C ARG A 494 -22.46 -55.66 27.69
N GLN A 495 -21.14 -55.73 27.65
CA GLN A 495 -20.31 -56.72 28.35
C GLN A 495 -18.86 -56.59 27.88
N ARG A 496 -18.02 -55.95 28.71
CA ARG A 496 -16.79 -56.55 29.25
C ARG A 496 -16.00 -55.52 30.05
N GLY A 497 -15.98 -55.76 31.38
CA GLY A 497 -14.79 -55.71 32.22
C GLY A 497 -14.01 -54.40 32.35
N MET A 498 -14.28 -53.68 33.46
CA MET A 498 -13.24 -53.08 34.32
C MET A 498 -12.26 -54.18 34.80
N PRO A 499 -11.01 -53.88 35.29
CA PRO A 499 -10.64 -52.83 36.26
C PRO A 499 -9.25 -52.20 35.96
N ALA A 500 -8.58 -51.41 36.80
CA ALA A 500 -8.85 -50.32 37.74
C ALA A 500 -7.48 -49.65 38.01
N SER A 501 -7.51 -48.41 38.52
CA SER A 501 -6.48 -47.73 39.33
C SER A 501 -5.05 -47.56 38.77
N ALA A 502 -4.67 -46.31 38.47
CA ALA A 502 -3.78 -45.48 39.29
C ALA A 502 -3.82 -44.03 38.78
#